data_AF-A0A3B9V5I0-F1
#
_entry.id   AF-A0A3B9V5I0-F1
#
_cell.length_a   1.000
_cell.length_b   1.000
_cell.length_c   1.000
_cell.angle_alpha   90.00
_cell.angle_beta   90.00
_cell.angle_gamma   90.00
#
_symmetry.space_group_name_H-M   'P 1'
#
loop_
_entity.id
_entity.type
_entity.pdbx_description
1 polymer ?
#
loop_
_entity_poly.entity_id
_entity_poly.type
_entity_poly.pdbx_seq_one_letter_code
_entity_poly.pdbx_strand_id
1 'polypeptide(L)'
;FLNYLDVYPENSYVPDATYCLGRAYAAKGDRHNAKKVFVGFQHDYVLHHKFSNSLYELAIIEHELKEDKRATLLLKSMIKKFPNHNSIIQAKALIKTIQADQVTKDVTKPESKTKLETTVTK
;
A
#
# COMPACT_ATOMS: atom_id res chain seq x y z
N PHE A 1 -16.55 8.06 -22.42
CA PHE A 1 -15.57 7.12 -21.85
C PHE A 1 -16.25 6.02 -21.05
N LEU A 2 -17.08 6.35 -20.04
CA LEU A 2 -17.88 5.35 -19.31
C LEU A 2 -18.81 4.52 -20.22
N ASN A 3 -19.36 5.15 -21.27
CA ASN A 3 -20.20 4.48 -22.27
C ASN A 3 -19.49 3.43 -23.15
N TYR A 4 -18.15 3.34 -23.09
CA TYR A 4 -17.37 2.33 -23.84
C TYR A 4 -17.26 1.00 -23.08
N LEU A 5 -17.51 1.04 -21.76
CA LEU A 5 -17.36 -0.13 -20.88
C LEU A 5 -18.57 -1.09 -20.98
N ASP A 6 -19.73 -0.62 -21.44
CA ASP A 6 -20.97 -1.42 -21.49
C ASP A 6 -21.15 -2.21 -22.80
N VAL A 7 -20.35 -1.94 -23.83
CA VAL A 7 -20.58 -2.48 -25.20
C VAL A 7 -19.65 -3.66 -25.54
N TYR A 8 -18.56 -3.87 -24.79
CA TYR A 8 -17.55 -4.91 -25.11
C TYR A 8 -17.04 -5.65 -23.86
N PRO A 9 -17.80 -6.65 -23.34
CA PRO A 9 -17.45 -7.37 -22.13
C PRO A 9 -16.21 -8.29 -22.24
N GLU A 10 -15.75 -8.61 -23.47
CA GLU A 10 -14.49 -9.32 -23.73
C GLU A 10 -13.37 -8.39 -24.22
N ASN A 11 -13.38 -7.12 -23.83
CA ASN A 11 -12.32 -6.23 -24.24
C ASN A 11 -11.05 -6.49 -23.40
N SER A 12 -10.05 -7.11 -24.02
CA SER A 12 -8.72 -7.35 -23.44
C SER A 12 -8.05 -6.09 -22.85
N TYR A 13 -8.54 -4.89 -23.19
CA TYR A 13 -8.04 -3.61 -22.69
C TYR A 13 -8.68 -3.12 -21.39
N VAL A 14 -9.79 -3.72 -20.91
CA VAL A 14 -10.45 -3.26 -19.67
C VAL A 14 -9.51 -3.29 -18.46
N PRO A 15 -8.71 -4.35 -18.22
CA PRO A 15 -7.73 -4.34 -17.13
C PRO A 15 -6.70 -3.23 -17.31
N ASP A 16 -6.15 -3.06 -18.52
CA ASP A 16 -5.17 -2.00 -18.79
C ASP A 16 -5.73 -0.60 -18.53
N ALA A 17 -6.95 -0.32 -19.00
CA ALA A 17 -7.64 0.94 -18.75
C ALA A 17 -7.89 1.16 -17.25
N THR A 18 -8.27 0.11 -16.53
CA THR A 18 -8.47 0.16 -15.06
C THR A 18 -7.16 0.47 -14.34
N TYR A 19 -6.05 -0.15 -14.76
CA TYR A 19 -4.73 0.15 -14.21
C TYR A 19 -4.33 1.62 -14.47
N CYS A 20 -4.51 2.10 -15.69
CA CYS A 20 -4.26 3.49 -16.07
C CYS A 20 -5.12 4.47 -15.27
N LEU A 21 -6.38 4.13 -15.01
CA LEU A 21 -7.28 4.95 -14.18
C LEU A 21 -6.76 5.07 -12.74
N GLY A 22 -6.32 3.96 -12.14
CA GLY A 22 -5.74 3.98 -10.79
C GLY A 22 -4.49 4.86 -10.73
N ARG A 23 -3.60 4.74 -11.73
CA ARG A 23 -2.43 5.60 -11.91
C ARG A 23 -2.79 7.08 -12.08
N ALA A 24 -3.86 7.39 -12.81
CA ALA A 24 -4.31 8.76 -13.04
C ALA A 24 -4.84 9.41 -11.76
N TYR A 25 -5.66 8.69 -10.98
CA TYR A 25 -6.08 9.17 -9.65
C TYR A 25 -4.87 9.39 -8.72
N ALA A 26 -3.90 8.47 -8.73
CA ALA A 26 -2.67 8.64 -7.97
C ALA A 26 -1.86 9.86 -8.46
N ALA A 27 -1.72 10.08 -9.76
CA ALA A 27 -1.03 11.27 -10.27
C ALA A 27 -1.72 12.59 -9.86
N LYS A 28 -3.06 12.57 -9.74
CA LYS A 28 -3.87 13.72 -9.28
C LYS A 28 -3.78 13.97 -7.77
N GLY A 29 -3.21 13.05 -6.99
CA GLY A 29 -3.23 13.13 -5.52
C GLY A 29 -4.48 12.53 -4.88
N ASP A 30 -5.41 11.99 -5.67
CA ASP A 30 -6.66 11.40 -5.16
C ASP A 30 -6.43 9.95 -4.70
N ARG A 31 -5.89 9.83 -3.49
CA ARG A 31 -5.51 8.53 -2.90
C ARG A 31 -6.69 7.61 -2.64
N HIS A 32 -7.84 8.15 -2.26
CA HIS A 32 -9.02 7.33 -1.96
C HIS A 32 -9.60 6.68 -3.22
N ASN A 33 -9.73 7.43 -4.32
CA ASN A 33 -10.19 6.84 -5.58
C ASN A 33 -9.13 5.91 -6.19
N ALA A 34 -7.84 6.26 -6.11
CA ALA A 34 -6.77 5.37 -6.56
C ALA A 34 -6.81 4.03 -5.80
N LYS A 35 -6.97 4.06 -4.48
CA LYS A 35 -7.15 2.86 -3.64
C LYS A 35 -8.34 2.03 -4.10
N LYS A 36 -9.52 2.65 -4.28
CA LYS A 36 -10.73 1.94 -4.73
C LYS A 36 -10.48 1.21 -6.05
N VAL A 37 -9.84 1.87 -7.01
CA VAL A 37 -9.54 1.28 -8.33
C VAL A 37 -8.56 0.12 -8.22
N PHE A 38 -7.45 0.28 -7.49
CA PHE A 38 -6.46 -0.80 -7.38
C PHE A 38 -6.92 -1.97 -6.52
N VAL A 39 -7.78 -1.75 -5.51
CA VAL A 39 -8.44 -2.83 -4.77
C VAL A 39 -9.35 -3.64 -5.71
N GLY A 40 -10.16 -2.98 -6.54
CA GLY A 40 -10.95 -3.65 -7.57
C GLY A 40 -10.07 -4.43 -8.54
N PHE A 41 -8.99 -3.80 -9.04
CA PHE A 41 -8.04 -4.47 -9.93
C PHE A 41 -7.46 -5.76 -9.33
N GLN A 42 -7.09 -5.73 -8.04
CA GLN A 42 -6.57 -6.89 -7.32
C GLN A 42 -7.61 -8.00 -7.10
N HIS A 43 -8.89 -7.65 -7.07
CA HIS A 43 -9.97 -8.63 -6.98
C HIS A 43 -10.29 -9.26 -8.34
N ASP A 44 -10.45 -8.42 -9.37
CA ASP A 44 -11.02 -8.82 -10.65
C ASP A 44 -9.97 -9.38 -11.63
N TYR A 45 -8.70 -8.96 -11.51
CA TYR A 45 -7.67 -9.22 -12.53
C TYR A 45 -6.45 -9.98 -11.98
N VAL A 46 -6.69 -11.03 -11.20
CA VAL A 46 -5.64 -11.82 -10.51
C VAL A 46 -4.62 -12.49 -11.43
N LEU A 47 -4.98 -12.77 -12.69
CA LEU A 47 -4.12 -13.39 -13.69
C LEU A 47 -3.45 -12.37 -14.64
N HIS A 48 -3.78 -11.07 -14.51
CA HIS A 48 -3.26 -10.07 -15.43
C HIS A 48 -1.79 -9.76 -15.17
N HIS A 49 -1.01 -9.49 -16.22
CA HIS A 49 0.43 -9.26 -16.08
C HIS A 49 0.79 -8.01 -15.25
N LYS A 50 -0.15 -7.07 -15.07
CA LYS A 50 -0.01 -5.88 -14.20
C LYS A 50 -0.42 -6.13 -12.74
N PHE A 51 -0.82 -7.35 -12.38
CA PHE A 51 -1.24 -7.69 -11.01
C PHE A 51 -0.12 -7.46 -9.99
N SER A 52 1.12 -7.84 -10.32
CA SER A 52 2.28 -7.56 -9.45
C SER A 52 2.56 -6.06 -9.33
N ASN A 53 2.37 -5.29 -10.40
CA ASN A 53 2.56 -3.84 -10.38
C ASN A 53 1.50 -3.18 -9.50
N SER A 54 0.23 -3.56 -9.62
CA SER A 54 -0.84 -2.95 -8.83
C SER A 54 -0.77 -3.30 -7.34
N LEU A 55 -0.15 -4.41 -6.95
CA LEU A 55 0.21 -4.66 -5.54
C LEU A 55 1.13 -3.58 -4.98
N TYR A 56 2.15 -3.18 -5.76
CA TYR A 56 3.10 -2.16 -5.35
C TYR A 56 2.46 -0.76 -5.32
N GLU A 57 1.73 -0.39 -6.37
CA GLU A 57 1.01 0.89 -6.44
C GLU A 57 0.01 1.02 -5.28
N LEU A 58 -0.77 -0.03 -5.01
CA LEU A 58 -1.72 -0.03 -3.89
C LEU A 58 -1.00 0.10 -2.55
N ALA A 59 0.16 -0.55 -2.37
CA ALA A 59 0.93 -0.43 -1.14
C ALA A 59 1.45 0.99 -0.90
N ILE A 60 1.90 1.69 -1.95
CA ILE A 60 2.28 3.11 -1.86
C ILE A 60 1.08 3.95 -1.40
N ILE A 61 -0.07 3.75 -2.04
CA ILE A 61 -1.30 4.50 -1.72
C ILE A 61 -1.75 4.23 -0.28
N GLU A 62 -1.72 2.99 0.17
CA GLU A 62 -2.05 2.63 1.57
C GLU A 62 -1.09 3.32 2.55
N HIS A 63 0.22 3.36 2.25
CA HIS A 63 1.19 4.06 3.09
C HIS A 63 0.94 5.59 3.13
N GLU A 64 0.64 6.21 1.99
CA GLU A 64 0.31 7.63 1.91
C GLU A 64 -0.97 7.96 2.71
N LEU A 65 -1.92 7.03 2.74
CA LEU A 65 -3.13 7.09 3.58
C LEU A 65 -2.89 6.71 5.06
N LYS A 66 -1.64 6.48 5.47
CA LYS A 66 -1.23 6.07 6.83
C LYS A 66 -1.75 4.68 7.24
N GLU A 67 -2.13 3.85 6.28
CA GLU A 67 -2.53 2.45 6.45
C GLU A 67 -1.32 1.50 6.34
N ASP A 68 -0.27 1.81 7.10
CA ASP A 68 1.05 1.18 7.05
C ASP A 68 1.03 -0.35 7.22
N LYS A 69 0.09 -0.85 8.03
CA LYS A 69 -0.10 -2.30 8.23
C LYS A 69 -0.55 -2.96 6.93
N ARG A 70 -1.50 -2.36 6.20
CA ARG A 70 -1.97 -2.86 4.90
C ARG A 70 -0.89 -2.76 3.85
N ALA A 71 -0.20 -1.62 3.78
CA ALA A 71 0.94 -1.43 2.87
C ALA A 71 1.99 -2.54 3.06
N THR A 72 2.39 -2.81 4.30
CA THR A 72 3.37 -3.86 4.60
C THR A 72 2.90 -5.26 4.18
N LEU A 73 1.63 -5.59 4.38
CA LEU A 73 1.06 -6.88 3.98
C LEU A 73 1.08 -7.06 2.46
N LEU A 74 0.71 -6.02 1.70
CA LEU A 74 0.76 -6.02 0.23
C LEU A 74 2.19 -6.20 -0.29
N LEU A 75 3.16 -5.47 0.27
CA LEU A 75 4.57 -5.57 -0.11
C LEU A 75 5.14 -6.96 0.19
N LYS A 76 4.83 -7.54 1.36
CA LYS A 76 5.23 -8.91 1.71
C LYS A 76 4.61 -9.94 0.77
N SER A 77 3.34 -9.77 0.42
CA SER A 77 2.65 -10.62 -0.55
C SER A 77 3.34 -10.56 -1.92
N MET A 78 3.66 -9.34 -2.39
CA MET A 78 4.38 -9.12 -3.64
C MET A 78 5.76 -9.80 -3.64
N ILE A 79 6.57 -9.60 -2.59
CA ILE A 79 7.91 -10.21 -2.47
C ILE A 79 7.82 -11.74 -2.49
N LYS A 80 6.81 -12.31 -1.81
CA LYS A 80 6.61 -13.76 -1.75
C LYS A 80 6.16 -14.34 -3.10
N LYS A 81 5.22 -13.68 -3.78
CA LYS A 81 4.60 -14.21 -5.01
C LYS A 81 5.40 -13.88 -6.28
N PHE A 82 6.12 -12.76 -6.30
CA PHE A 82 6.82 -12.23 -7.47
C PHE A 82 8.27 -11.83 -7.14
N PRO A 83 9.11 -12.77 -6.67
CA PRO A 83 10.45 -12.45 -6.14
C PRO A 83 11.41 -11.84 -7.17
N ASN A 84 11.16 -12.03 -8.47
CA ASN A 84 11.99 -11.50 -9.57
C ASN A 84 11.44 -10.20 -10.16
N HIS A 85 10.42 -9.59 -9.55
CA HIS A 85 9.84 -8.34 -10.06
C HIS A 85 10.81 -7.16 -9.88
N ASN A 86 10.81 -6.23 -10.84
CA ASN A 86 11.74 -5.08 -10.84
C ASN A 86 11.57 -4.16 -9.61
N SER A 87 10.38 -4.11 -9.01
CA SER A 87 10.09 -3.31 -7.80
C SER A 87 10.45 -3.98 -6.47
N ILE A 88 11.00 -5.21 -6.44
CA ILE A 88 11.26 -5.91 -5.17
C ILE A 88 12.25 -5.15 -4.27
N ILE A 89 13.25 -4.49 -4.84
CA ILE A 89 14.21 -3.68 -4.08
C ILE A 89 13.48 -2.51 -3.41
N GLN A 90 12.63 -1.81 -4.15
CA GLN A 90 11.84 -0.68 -3.66
C GLN A 90 10.78 -1.12 -2.65
N ALA A 91 10.19 -2.30 -2.83
CA ALA A 91 9.25 -2.88 -1.88
C ALA A 91 9.90 -3.15 -0.52
N LYS A 92 11.11 -3.75 -0.52
CA LYS A 92 11.88 -3.98 0.71
C LYS A 92 12.27 -2.66 1.38
N ALA A 93 12.69 -1.67 0.59
CA ALA A 93 13.04 -0.34 1.10
C ALA A 93 11.83 0.33 1.78
N LEU A 94 10.65 0.29 1.15
CA LEU A 94 9.44 0.89 1.72
C LEU A 94 9.00 0.22 3.02
N ILE A 95 9.11 -1.11 3.14
CA ILE A 95 8.86 -1.81 4.41
C ILE A 95 9.79 -1.28 5.51
N LYS A 96 11.08 -1.09 5.21
CA LYS A 96 12.06 -0.58 6.17
C LYS A 96 11.73 0.85 6.60
N THR A 97 11.33 1.72 5.67
CA THR A 97 10.87 3.08 5.97
C THR A 97 9.66 3.07 6.89
N ILE A 98 8.64 2.28 6.55
CA ILE A 98 7.44 2.14 7.39
C ILE A 98 7.80 1.68 8.80
N GLN A 99 8.70 0.70 8.96
CA GLN A 99 9.13 0.23 10.27
C GLN A 99 9.87 1.30 11.07
N ALA A 100 10.75 2.06 10.43
CA ALA A 100 11.48 3.16 11.07
C ALA A 100 10.52 4.25 11.57
N ASP A 101 9.50 4.60 10.78
CA ASP A 101 8.47 5.58 11.14
C ASP A 101 7.60 5.14 12.32
N GLN A 102 7.44 3.83 12.53
CA GLN A 102 6.69 3.30 13.67
C GLN A 102 7.55 3.33 14.96
N VAL A 103 8.85 3.06 14.85
CA VAL A 103 9.78 3.16 15.99
C VAL A 103 9.86 4.60 16.52
N THR A 104 9.88 5.60 15.66
CA THR A 104 9.92 7.01 16.09
C THR A 104 8.61 7.49 16.72
N LYS A 105 7.46 6.97 16.28
CA LYS A 105 6.16 7.23 16.90
C LYS A 105 6.03 6.59 18.29
N ASP A 106 6.59 5.41 18.49
CA ASP A 106 6.54 4.73 19.80
C ASP A 106 7.47 5.41 20.82
N VAL A 107 8.62 5.93 20.39
CA VAL A 107 9.58 6.66 21.25
C VAL A 107 9.07 8.07 21.64
N THR A 108 8.11 8.64 20.92
CA THR A 108 7.55 9.97 21.21
C THR A 108 6.29 9.95 22.09
N LYS A 109 5.83 8.78 22.56
CA LYS A 109 4.88 8.71 23.68
C LYS A 109 5.65 9.10 24.96
N PRO A 110 5.27 10.17 25.69
CA PRO A 110 5.98 10.53 26.90
C PRO A 110 5.88 9.36 27.88
N GLU A 111 7.02 8.74 28.17
CA GLU A 111 7.18 7.90 29.35
C GLU A 111 6.80 8.78 30.55
N SER A 112 5.59 8.56 31.06
CA SER A 112 5.18 9.05 32.37
C SER A 112 6.15 8.46 33.38
N LYS A 113 7.18 9.23 33.73
CA LYS A 113 8.08 8.93 34.83
C LYS A 113 7.27 8.94 36.12
N THR A 114 6.79 7.77 36.54
CA THR A 114 6.39 7.56 37.93
C THR A 114 7.67 7.54 38.77
N LYS A 115 8.09 8.73 39.21
CA LYS A 115 8.91 8.88 40.42
C LYS A 115 8.03 8.52 41.61
N LEU A 116 8.49 7.59 42.44
CA LEU A 116 8.30 7.54 43.89
C LEU A 116 9.56 6.85 44.41
N GLU A 117 10.66 7.58 44.54
CA GLU A 117 11.10 8.18 45.81
C GLU A 117 11.05 7.20 47.00
N THR A 118 12.25 6.68 47.24
CA THR A 118 12.83 6.15 48.46
C THR A 118 12.21 6.74 49.73
N THR A 119 11.78 5.87 50.65
CA THR A 119 11.85 6.15 52.09
C THR A 119 12.61 5.02 52.76
N VAL A 120 13.81 5.36 53.21
CA VAL A 120 14.66 4.59 54.12
C VAL A 120 14.17 4.82 55.56
N THR A 121 14.49 3.85 56.44
CA THR A 121 14.50 3.90 57.92
C THR A 121 13.13 3.79 58.59
N LYS A 122 12.90 2.88 59.56
CA LYS A 122 13.80 2.33 60.59
C LYS A 122 13.27 0.98 61.07
#